data_AF-A0A0H5PZ00-F1
#
_entry.id   AF-A0A0H5PZ00-F1
#
_cell.length_a   1.000
_cell.length_b   1.000
_cell.length_c   1.000
_cell.angle_alpha   90.00
_cell.angle_beta   90.00
_cell.angle_gamma   90.00
#
_symmetry.space_group_name_H-M   'P 1'
#
loop_
_entity.id
_entity.type
_entity.pdbx_description
1 polymer ?
#
loop_
_entity_poly.entity_id
_entity_poly.type
_entity_poly.pdbx_seq_one_letter_code
_entity_poly.pdbx_strand_id
1 'polypeptide(L)'
;MADIKRLLNKKGWTGKELGILELTNMATLFRQRISGNQNPTPLVTKGQFQKMLSSITDSTQGRIYNGYISIHEWLSLFYNIALTNEQQAQLRFKSLSSYIIEASIAEDTYSYIESLPVIMTEKQYNEAVEEGRRQWLKEEDGTPRGDSVLALIFRAFEYYAEKLEKEPTKANPLKPIRKKYLSQTVKSPLILSRFNEATENGYYVLEDGRRSDQMTDEEWEEAVTTPKMGQALKEMHEAELIQPGFMGITAEEIAAQRLIDRANIIYNGGTNWDADKAQEKKDYEAGLAMPAKFVLYDEPPADLTKWDFLSDSCAVYEVYSSSLGGMAETPDEYIAEAEDFIAEFKELVELLLKDIDSKFFKGETGLSALPVEKWETTVFDWEQLYEKDFYGFRAETDRTDIIWDGNWRAQTNGIAILKPTAFSEKRLDENGYYVPPQIRKTLNEHSLEAFFSDADGYADRADEIEEGREALLDSYYFIMGYNTAIDMIASYYEVPELSAFKLNLEGITTKIDALNSIVPMLYMRIKDTQYEDQELKERKLQVLKDFFPPLDYKSLAIPQENIDRVKQLFEDFQAFKGEESISDLMFYRKAPSEDEEGGDADE
;
A
#
# COMPACT_ATOMS: atom_id res chain seq x y z
N MET A 1 22.82 28.88 -35.20
CA MET A 1 23.99 28.61 -36.09
C MET A 1 24.11 29.51 -37.34
N ALA A 2 23.03 29.91 -38.03
CA ALA A 2 23.13 30.74 -39.24
C ALA A 2 23.73 32.15 -39.02
N ASP A 3 23.57 32.74 -37.82
CA ASP A 3 24.04 34.11 -37.53
C ASP A 3 25.54 34.21 -37.21
N ILE A 4 26.15 33.16 -36.62
CA ILE A 4 27.59 33.14 -36.29
C ILE A 4 28.45 33.18 -37.57
N LYS A 5 28.06 32.45 -38.62
CA LYS A 5 28.75 32.52 -39.92
C LYS A 5 28.64 33.90 -40.57
N ARG A 6 27.55 34.64 -40.30
CA ARG A 6 27.35 36.02 -40.79
C ARG A 6 28.25 37.00 -40.01
N LEU A 7 28.32 36.83 -38.69
CA LEU A 7 29.20 37.61 -37.82
C LEU A 7 30.67 37.47 -38.25
N LEU A 8 31.18 36.24 -38.41
CA LEU A 8 32.60 35.96 -38.73
C LEU A 8 33.12 36.59 -40.03
N ASN A 9 32.24 37.01 -40.95
CA ASN A 9 32.59 37.56 -42.26
C ASN A 9 32.44 39.11 -42.35
N LYS A 10 32.08 39.79 -41.26
CA LYS A 10 31.82 41.24 -41.23
C LYS A 10 33.11 42.06 -41.06
N LYS A 11 33.12 43.30 -41.59
CA LYS A 11 34.17 44.31 -41.33
C LYS A 11 33.74 45.24 -40.20
N GLY A 12 34.48 45.22 -39.09
CA GLY A 12 34.20 46.01 -37.89
C GLY A 12 33.18 45.33 -36.96
N TRP A 13 33.36 45.52 -35.66
CA TRP A 13 32.64 44.79 -34.62
C TRP A 13 32.18 45.71 -33.50
N THR A 14 30.94 45.52 -33.05
CA THR A 14 30.42 46.16 -31.83
C THR A 14 30.80 45.35 -30.58
N GLY A 15 30.75 45.99 -29.42
CA GLY A 15 30.98 45.32 -28.14
C GLY A 15 29.98 44.19 -27.87
N LYS A 16 28.71 44.39 -28.26
CA LYS A 16 27.64 43.37 -28.19
C LYS A 16 27.98 42.16 -29.07
N GLU A 17 28.34 42.38 -30.34
CA GLU A 17 28.67 41.28 -31.27
C GLU A 17 29.88 40.46 -30.81
N LEU A 18 30.94 41.11 -30.30
CA LEU A 18 32.09 40.38 -29.74
C LEU A 18 31.74 39.68 -28.42
N GLY A 19 30.91 40.29 -27.57
CA GLY A 19 30.46 39.69 -26.32
C GLY A 19 29.64 38.41 -26.55
N ILE A 20 28.69 38.46 -27.48
CA ILE A 20 27.91 37.28 -27.92
C ILE A 20 28.88 36.21 -28.45
N LEU A 21 29.81 36.58 -29.33
CA LEU A 21 30.78 35.64 -29.89
C LEU A 21 31.65 34.98 -28.81
N GLU A 22 32.08 35.72 -27.79
CA GLU A 22 32.85 35.20 -26.65
C GLU A 22 32.04 34.15 -25.87
N LEU A 23 30.81 34.49 -25.46
CA LEU A 23 29.94 33.59 -24.70
C LEU A 23 29.55 32.35 -25.51
N THR A 24 29.25 32.51 -26.81
CA THR A 24 28.94 31.38 -27.68
C THR A 24 30.17 30.48 -27.88
N ASN A 25 31.37 31.05 -28.00
CA ASN A 25 32.61 30.29 -28.10
C ASN A 25 32.90 29.52 -26.81
N MET A 26 32.70 30.15 -25.64
CA MET A 26 32.78 29.53 -24.31
C MET A 26 31.81 28.35 -24.20
N ALA A 27 30.52 28.55 -24.50
CA ALA A 27 29.50 27.51 -24.45
C ALA A 27 29.79 26.35 -25.41
N THR A 28 30.30 26.64 -26.61
CA THR A 28 30.66 25.62 -27.61
C THR A 28 31.83 24.76 -27.13
N LEU A 29 32.86 25.38 -26.56
CA LEU A 29 34.00 24.66 -25.99
C LEU A 29 33.58 23.83 -24.77
N PHE A 30 32.74 24.41 -23.90
CA PHE A 30 32.21 23.74 -22.73
C PHE A 30 31.42 22.49 -23.11
N ARG A 31 30.46 22.63 -24.04
CA ARG A 31 29.66 21.51 -24.56
C ARG A 31 30.52 20.37 -25.10
N GLN A 32 31.55 20.69 -25.89
CA GLN A 32 32.48 19.69 -26.40
C GLN A 32 33.20 18.93 -25.28
N ARG A 33 33.64 19.63 -24.23
CA ARG A 33 34.33 19.02 -23.08
C ARG A 33 33.42 18.07 -22.32
N ILE A 34 32.20 18.51 -21.98
CA ILE A 34 31.26 17.66 -21.23
C ILE A 34 30.75 16.46 -22.05
N SER A 35 30.79 16.54 -23.39
CA SER A 35 30.55 15.39 -24.28
C SER A 35 31.77 14.46 -24.46
N GLY A 36 32.85 14.66 -23.69
CA GLY A 36 34.03 13.79 -23.70
C GLY A 36 35.06 14.09 -24.79
N ASN A 37 34.95 15.20 -25.53
CA ASN A 37 35.97 15.57 -26.52
C ASN A 37 37.25 16.06 -25.82
N GLN A 38 38.34 15.30 -25.97
CA GLN A 38 39.65 15.63 -25.39
C GLN A 38 40.32 16.84 -26.04
N ASN A 39 39.97 17.17 -27.29
CA ASN A 39 40.55 18.29 -28.05
C ASN A 39 39.43 19.22 -28.56
N PRO A 40 38.78 19.97 -27.66
CA PRO A 40 37.68 20.86 -28.03
C PRO A 40 38.19 21.98 -28.95
N THR A 41 37.49 22.17 -30.07
CA THR A 41 37.84 23.18 -31.09
C THR A 41 36.98 24.43 -30.93
N PRO A 42 37.57 25.62 -30.76
CA PRO A 42 36.81 26.85 -30.63
C PRO A 42 36.20 27.27 -31.97
N LEU A 43 35.12 28.05 -31.92
CA LEU A 43 34.55 28.72 -33.10
C LEU A 43 35.53 29.74 -33.68
N VAL A 44 36.28 30.42 -32.81
CA VAL A 44 37.31 31.39 -33.17
C VAL A 44 38.53 31.18 -32.28
N THR A 45 39.72 31.13 -32.89
CA THR A 45 40.96 31.00 -32.11
C THR A 45 41.22 32.27 -31.28
N LYS A 46 41.90 32.12 -30.14
CA LYS A 46 42.27 33.25 -29.26
C LYS A 46 42.96 34.38 -30.02
N GLY A 47 43.88 34.05 -30.94
CA GLY A 47 44.59 35.04 -31.75
C GLY A 47 43.71 35.76 -32.77
N GLN A 48 42.72 35.07 -33.37
CA GLN A 48 41.73 35.72 -34.24
C GLN A 48 40.82 36.65 -33.43
N PHE A 49 40.37 36.20 -32.26
CA PHE A 49 39.49 36.97 -31.38
C PHE A 49 40.17 38.25 -30.87
N GLN A 50 41.45 38.17 -30.45
CA GLN A 50 42.23 39.35 -30.04
C GLN A 50 42.35 40.41 -31.15
N LYS A 51 42.53 39.97 -32.40
CA LYS A 51 42.56 40.90 -33.55
C LYS A 51 41.20 41.58 -33.74
N MET A 52 40.09 40.85 -33.59
CA MET A 52 38.75 41.44 -33.64
C MET A 52 38.55 42.45 -32.50
N LEU A 53 38.95 42.11 -31.28
CA LEU A 53 38.86 43.00 -30.12
C LEU A 53 39.65 44.29 -30.30
N SER A 54 40.87 44.21 -30.86
CA SER A 54 41.69 45.42 -31.13
C SER A 54 41.08 46.40 -32.12
N SER A 55 40.03 46.00 -32.85
CA SER A 55 39.29 46.89 -33.76
C SER A 55 38.26 47.76 -33.06
N ILE A 56 37.94 47.49 -31.78
CA ILE A 56 37.10 48.35 -30.95
C ILE A 56 37.93 49.55 -30.47
N THR A 57 37.67 50.72 -31.04
CA THR A 57 38.30 51.98 -30.63
C THR A 57 37.36 52.89 -29.82
N ASP A 58 36.06 52.63 -29.84
CA ASP A 58 35.04 53.35 -29.05
C ASP A 58 34.99 52.80 -27.62
N SER A 59 35.18 53.70 -26.64
CA SER A 59 35.15 53.36 -25.22
C SER A 59 33.79 52.84 -24.76
N THR A 60 32.69 53.27 -25.38
CA THR A 60 31.33 52.79 -25.09
C THR A 60 31.19 51.33 -25.49
N GLN A 61 31.63 50.97 -26.69
CA GLN A 61 31.64 49.59 -27.16
C GLN A 61 32.58 48.71 -26.32
N GLY A 62 33.72 49.25 -25.87
CA GLY A 62 34.60 48.56 -24.92
C GLY A 62 33.92 48.25 -23.58
N ARG A 63 33.13 49.19 -23.04
CA ARG A 63 32.34 48.97 -21.81
C ARG A 63 31.28 47.89 -21.98
N ILE A 64 30.55 47.90 -23.10
CA ILE A 64 29.55 46.88 -23.42
C ILE A 64 30.20 45.49 -23.48
N TYR A 65 31.32 45.35 -24.19
CA TYR A 65 32.08 44.09 -24.25
C TYR A 65 32.51 43.62 -22.86
N ASN A 66 33.05 44.52 -22.02
CA ASN A 66 33.42 44.18 -20.64
C ASN A 66 32.22 43.78 -19.78
N GLY A 67 30.99 44.15 -20.15
CA GLY A 67 29.76 43.63 -19.55
C GLY A 67 29.59 42.13 -19.80
N TYR A 68 29.71 41.71 -21.05
CA TYR A 68 29.67 40.29 -21.44
C TYR A 68 30.80 39.47 -20.79
N ILE A 69 31.98 40.06 -20.57
CA ILE A 69 33.05 39.39 -19.83
C ILE A 69 32.63 39.06 -18.39
N SER A 70 31.85 39.90 -17.73
CA SER A 70 31.37 39.57 -16.38
C SER A 70 30.32 38.47 -16.38
N ILE A 71 29.58 38.28 -17.48
CA ILE A 71 28.76 37.07 -17.66
C ILE A 71 29.65 35.84 -17.78
N HIS A 72 30.74 35.90 -18.55
CA HIS A 72 31.70 34.79 -18.67
C HIS A 72 32.30 34.43 -17.30
N GLU A 73 32.76 35.42 -16.55
CA GLU A 73 33.33 35.24 -15.21
C GLU A 73 32.30 34.66 -14.23
N TRP A 74 31.07 35.21 -14.25
CA TRP A 74 29.96 34.71 -13.46
C TRP A 74 29.63 33.25 -13.78
N LEU A 75 29.52 32.89 -15.07
CA LEU A 75 29.29 31.51 -15.50
C LEU A 75 30.40 30.57 -15.03
N SER A 76 31.66 31.02 -15.13
CA SER A 76 32.82 30.21 -14.72
C SER A 76 32.84 29.94 -13.21
N LEU A 77 32.39 30.90 -12.40
CA LEU A 77 32.30 30.75 -10.95
C LEU A 77 31.08 29.90 -10.56
N PHE A 78 29.89 30.34 -10.97
CA PHE A 78 28.64 29.77 -10.49
C PHE A 78 28.32 28.41 -11.09
N TYR A 79 28.86 28.05 -12.26
CA TYR A 79 28.77 26.67 -12.74
C TYR A 79 29.44 25.70 -11.75
N ASN A 80 30.62 26.04 -11.22
CA ASN A 80 31.31 25.18 -10.25
C ASN A 80 30.57 25.12 -8.91
N ILE A 81 29.98 26.23 -8.46
CA ILE A 81 29.16 26.26 -7.24
C ILE A 81 27.88 25.42 -7.43
N ALA A 82 27.23 25.54 -8.58
CA ALA A 82 26.05 24.75 -8.92
C ALA A 82 26.38 23.25 -8.97
N LEU A 83 27.55 22.89 -9.52
CA LEU A 83 28.03 21.50 -9.53
C LEU A 83 28.28 20.97 -8.10
N THR A 84 28.81 21.80 -7.20
CA THR A 84 28.95 21.43 -5.78
C THR A 84 27.59 21.17 -5.12
N ASN A 85 26.58 21.98 -5.42
CA ASN A 85 25.22 21.75 -4.94
C ASN A 85 24.60 20.47 -5.53
N GLU A 86 24.86 20.16 -6.81
CA GLU A 86 24.40 18.89 -7.41
C GLU A 86 25.03 17.69 -6.71
N GLN A 87 26.33 17.77 -6.39
CA GLN A 87 27.04 16.74 -5.61
C GLN A 87 26.50 16.64 -4.18
N GLN A 88 26.22 17.77 -3.54
CA GLN A 88 25.63 17.81 -2.20
C GLN A 88 24.25 17.16 -2.18
N ALA A 89 23.37 17.46 -3.15
CA ALA A 89 22.08 16.81 -3.30
C ALA A 89 22.23 15.27 -3.43
N GLN A 90 23.19 14.81 -4.25
CA GLN A 90 23.45 13.38 -4.41
C GLN A 90 23.93 12.72 -3.11
N LEU A 91 24.82 13.38 -2.36
CA LEU A 91 25.31 12.88 -1.08
C LEU A 91 24.20 12.84 -0.03
N ARG A 92 23.39 13.90 0.07
CA ARG A 92 22.26 13.94 1.02
C ARG A 92 21.20 12.91 0.70
N PHE A 93 20.82 12.74 -0.56
CA PHE A 93 19.94 11.65 -0.98
C PHE A 93 20.52 10.28 -0.55
N LYS A 94 21.79 10.02 -0.84
CA LYS A 94 22.44 8.76 -0.46
C LYS A 94 22.34 8.53 1.05
N SER A 95 22.74 9.50 1.87
CA SER A 95 22.68 9.39 3.34
C SER A 95 21.27 9.13 3.83
N LEU A 96 20.28 9.92 3.40
CA LEU A 96 18.88 9.75 3.81
C LEU A 96 18.32 8.38 3.39
N SER A 97 18.59 7.97 2.14
CA SER A 97 18.14 6.67 1.63
C SER A 97 18.79 5.50 2.36
N SER A 98 20.04 5.64 2.81
CA SER A 98 20.76 4.58 3.53
C SER A 98 20.06 4.20 4.84
N TYR A 99 19.59 5.17 5.65
CA TYR A 99 18.86 4.85 6.88
C TYR A 99 17.59 4.03 6.60
N ILE A 100 16.85 4.40 5.56
CA ILE A 100 15.60 3.70 5.20
C ILE A 100 15.88 2.31 4.62
N ILE A 101 16.91 2.17 3.79
CA ILE A 101 17.30 0.87 3.22
C ILE A 101 17.82 -0.06 4.32
N GLU A 102 18.67 0.44 5.22
CA GLU A 102 19.19 -0.34 6.34
C GLU A 102 18.06 -0.79 7.28
N ALA A 103 17.15 0.13 7.62
CA ALA A 103 15.95 -0.21 8.39
C ALA A 103 15.10 -1.25 7.67
N SER A 104 14.90 -1.11 6.34
CA SER A 104 14.15 -2.09 5.55
C SER A 104 14.78 -3.49 5.59
N ILE A 105 16.11 -3.58 5.57
CA ILE A 105 16.84 -4.85 5.72
C ILE A 105 16.71 -5.38 7.15
N ALA A 106 16.74 -4.52 8.16
CA ALA A 106 16.50 -4.93 9.55
C ALA A 106 15.08 -5.52 9.73
N GLU A 107 14.09 -4.96 9.05
CA GLU A 107 12.71 -5.47 9.02
C GLU A 107 12.59 -6.88 8.42
N ASP A 108 13.52 -7.33 7.57
CA ASP A 108 13.57 -8.74 7.12
C ASP A 108 13.68 -9.70 8.31
N THR A 109 14.32 -9.29 9.41
CA THR A 109 14.42 -10.11 10.62
C THR A 109 13.06 -10.30 11.28
N TYR A 110 12.25 -9.25 11.36
CA TYR A 110 10.91 -9.31 11.96
C TYR A 110 9.95 -10.09 11.06
N SER A 111 9.97 -9.84 9.74
CA SER A 111 9.19 -10.66 8.79
C SER A 111 9.61 -12.14 8.81
N TYR A 112 10.90 -12.43 8.97
CA TYR A 112 11.38 -13.80 9.12
C TYR A 112 10.85 -14.43 10.42
N ILE A 113 10.93 -13.73 11.56
CA ILE A 113 10.40 -14.22 12.84
C ILE A 113 8.89 -14.48 12.74
N GLU A 114 8.15 -13.57 12.12
CA GLU A 114 6.72 -13.73 11.84
C GLU A 114 6.46 -15.03 11.07
N SER A 115 7.25 -15.34 10.05
CA SER A 115 7.09 -16.55 9.23
C SER A 115 7.40 -17.88 9.96
N LEU A 116 7.99 -17.82 11.15
CA LEU A 116 8.30 -19.02 11.94
C LEU A 116 7.07 -19.51 12.72
N PRO A 117 6.98 -20.83 12.98
CA PRO A 117 5.98 -21.36 13.91
C PRO A 117 6.14 -20.75 15.29
N VAL A 118 5.06 -20.74 16.07
CA VAL A 118 5.15 -20.36 17.49
C VAL A 118 5.88 -21.46 18.23
N ILE A 119 6.87 -21.10 19.05
CA ILE A 119 7.60 -22.05 19.89
C ILE A 119 7.00 -22.02 21.29
N MET A 120 6.57 -23.18 21.79
CA MET A 120 5.98 -23.33 23.11
C MET A 120 6.58 -24.51 23.85
N THR A 121 6.49 -24.52 25.18
CA THR A 121 6.67 -25.79 25.92
C THR A 121 5.40 -26.64 25.84
N GLU A 122 5.51 -27.95 26.11
CA GLU A 122 4.35 -28.84 26.13
C GLU A 122 3.30 -28.39 27.17
N LYS A 123 3.76 -27.90 28.33
CA LYS A 123 2.88 -27.29 29.35
C LYS A 123 2.14 -26.08 28.77
N GLN A 124 2.86 -25.14 28.19
CA GLN A 124 2.29 -23.92 27.62
C GLN A 124 1.27 -24.22 26.50
N TYR A 125 1.59 -25.17 25.62
CA TYR A 125 0.68 -25.62 24.58
C TYR A 125 -0.63 -26.18 25.15
N ASN A 126 -0.55 -27.11 26.11
CA ASN A 126 -1.74 -27.71 26.70
C ASN A 126 -2.60 -26.67 27.41
N GLU A 127 -1.99 -25.75 28.16
CA GLU A 127 -2.71 -24.66 28.84
C GLU A 127 -3.40 -23.71 27.84
N ALA A 128 -2.74 -23.37 26.74
CA ALA A 128 -3.33 -22.54 25.70
C ALA A 128 -4.46 -23.26 24.94
N VAL A 129 -4.36 -24.57 24.71
CA VAL A 129 -5.46 -25.37 24.14
C VAL A 129 -6.69 -25.34 25.06
N GLU A 130 -6.48 -25.56 26.36
CA GLU A 130 -7.59 -25.50 27.33
C GLU A 130 -8.18 -24.10 27.47
N GLU A 131 -7.36 -23.05 27.37
CA GLU A 131 -7.83 -21.66 27.38
C GLU A 131 -8.64 -21.32 26.13
N GLY A 132 -8.11 -21.57 24.93
CA GLY A 132 -8.80 -21.30 23.67
C GLY A 132 -10.12 -22.06 23.57
N ARG A 133 -10.13 -23.33 24.00
CA ARG A 133 -11.38 -24.10 24.11
C ARG A 133 -12.38 -23.44 25.06
N ARG A 134 -11.94 -23.05 26.25
CA ARG A 134 -12.82 -22.46 27.26
C ARG A 134 -13.40 -21.12 26.80
N GLN A 135 -12.60 -20.33 26.09
CA GLN A 135 -13.01 -19.07 25.47
C GLN A 135 -14.05 -19.33 24.38
N TRP A 136 -13.85 -20.33 23.52
CA TRP A 136 -14.82 -20.67 22.48
C TRP A 136 -16.19 -21.13 23.00
N LEU A 137 -16.19 -21.89 24.10
CA LEU A 137 -17.42 -22.43 24.71
C LEU A 137 -18.24 -21.37 25.46
N LYS A 138 -17.75 -20.13 25.57
CA LYS A 138 -18.36 -19.05 26.35
C LYS A 138 -18.40 -17.75 25.54
N GLU A 139 -19.28 -16.84 25.94
CA GLU A 139 -19.25 -15.46 25.46
C GLU A 139 -18.13 -14.67 26.14
N GLU A 140 -17.84 -13.47 25.62
CA GLU A 140 -16.80 -12.57 26.15
C GLU A 140 -17.01 -12.22 27.64
N ASP A 141 -18.27 -12.14 28.09
CA ASP A 141 -18.61 -11.87 29.49
C ASP A 141 -18.53 -13.11 30.41
N GLY A 142 -18.15 -14.26 29.83
CA GLY A 142 -18.00 -15.54 30.51
C GLY A 142 -19.30 -16.34 30.66
N THR A 143 -20.42 -15.86 30.10
CA THR A 143 -21.66 -16.65 30.05
C THR A 143 -21.53 -17.84 29.09
N PRO A 144 -22.18 -18.99 29.36
CA PRO A 144 -22.13 -20.12 28.43
C PRO A 144 -22.81 -19.80 27.11
N ARG A 145 -22.16 -20.12 26.00
CA ARG A 145 -22.81 -20.18 24.68
C ARG A 145 -23.78 -21.35 24.65
N GLY A 146 -24.78 -21.29 23.79
CA GLY A 146 -25.69 -22.41 23.62
C GLY A 146 -26.50 -22.39 22.33
N ASP A 147 -26.96 -23.57 21.93
CA ASP A 147 -27.79 -23.79 20.76
C ASP A 147 -29.25 -23.97 21.16
N SER A 148 -30.16 -23.30 20.44
CA SER A 148 -31.60 -23.56 20.49
C SER A 148 -31.93 -24.92 19.85
N VAL A 149 -33.17 -25.40 20.00
CA VAL A 149 -33.58 -26.69 19.41
C VAL A 149 -33.45 -26.69 17.88
N LEU A 150 -33.79 -25.58 17.20
CA LEU A 150 -33.63 -25.49 15.75
C LEU A 150 -32.16 -25.56 15.32
N ALA A 151 -31.26 -24.87 16.05
CA ALA A 151 -29.82 -24.93 15.81
C ALA A 151 -29.27 -26.36 16.00
N LEU A 152 -29.73 -27.09 17.02
CA LEU A 152 -29.36 -28.51 17.21
C LEU A 152 -29.83 -29.41 16.05
N ILE A 153 -31.03 -29.17 15.52
CA ILE A 153 -31.52 -29.88 14.33
C ILE A 153 -30.61 -29.59 13.14
N PHE A 154 -30.27 -28.32 12.92
CA PHE A 154 -29.45 -27.92 11.77
C PHE A 154 -28.01 -28.44 11.87
N ARG A 155 -27.39 -28.40 13.06
CA ARG A 155 -26.08 -29.02 13.32
C ARG A 155 -26.09 -30.54 13.02
N ALA A 156 -27.16 -31.23 13.41
CA ALA A 156 -27.32 -32.65 13.07
C ALA A 156 -27.47 -32.88 11.56
N PHE A 157 -28.18 -31.97 10.86
CA PHE A 157 -28.26 -31.98 9.40
C PHE A 157 -26.88 -31.80 8.76
N GLU A 158 -26.13 -30.75 9.12
CA GLU A 158 -24.82 -30.44 8.54
C GLU A 158 -23.83 -31.59 8.69
N TYR A 159 -23.75 -32.18 9.89
CA TYR A 159 -22.92 -33.35 10.15
C TYR A 159 -23.22 -34.51 9.21
N TYR A 160 -24.51 -34.80 9.00
CA TYR A 160 -24.89 -35.89 8.10
C TYR A 160 -24.78 -35.50 6.62
N ALA A 161 -25.00 -34.24 6.26
CA ALA A 161 -24.81 -33.75 4.90
C ALA A 161 -23.34 -33.88 4.49
N GLU A 162 -22.41 -33.41 5.34
CA GLU A 162 -20.97 -33.54 5.15
C GLU A 162 -20.55 -35.01 5.02
N LYS A 163 -21.05 -35.89 5.91
CA LYS A 163 -20.77 -37.33 5.81
C LYS A 163 -21.35 -37.96 4.55
N LEU A 164 -22.51 -37.51 4.08
CA LEU A 164 -23.13 -38.01 2.87
C LEU A 164 -22.32 -37.62 1.64
N GLU A 165 -21.74 -36.43 1.64
CA GLU A 165 -20.87 -35.92 0.58
C GLU A 165 -19.52 -36.64 0.55
N LYS A 166 -18.83 -36.71 1.71
CA LYS A 166 -17.50 -37.33 1.82
C LYS A 166 -17.53 -38.85 1.69
N GLU A 167 -18.61 -39.49 2.15
CA GLU A 167 -18.73 -40.95 2.24
C GLU A 167 -20.07 -41.47 1.66
N PRO A 168 -20.37 -41.21 0.37
CA PRO A 168 -21.70 -41.42 -0.21
C PRO A 168 -22.15 -42.87 -0.25
N THR A 169 -21.22 -43.83 -0.13
CA THR A 169 -21.54 -45.27 -0.10
C THR A 169 -21.95 -45.76 1.29
N LYS A 170 -21.52 -45.09 2.37
CA LYS A 170 -21.83 -45.51 3.75
C LYS A 170 -23.29 -45.27 4.12
N ALA A 171 -23.78 -45.96 5.15
CA ALA A 171 -25.13 -45.73 5.65
C ALA A 171 -25.25 -44.31 6.21
N ASN A 172 -26.29 -43.57 5.79
CA ASN A 172 -26.54 -42.20 6.21
C ASN A 172 -28.06 -41.95 6.21
N PRO A 173 -28.64 -41.40 7.30
CA PRO A 173 -30.07 -41.20 7.42
C PRO A 173 -30.64 -40.18 6.42
N LEU A 174 -29.82 -39.27 5.87
CA LEU A 174 -30.27 -38.27 4.90
C LEU A 174 -30.40 -38.82 3.47
N LYS A 175 -29.94 -40.04 3.15
CA LYS A 175 -30.04 -40.58 1.77
C LYS A 175 -31.47 -40.56 1.19
N PRO A 176 -32.51 -41.00 1.91
CA PRO A 176 -33.88 -40.93 1.43
C PRO A 176 -34.38 -39.49 1.31
N ILE A 177 -34.03 -38.63 2.27
CA ILE A 177 -34.40 -37.21 2.27
C ILE A 177 -33.78 -36.51 1.07
N ARG A 178 -32.47 -36.63 0.85
CA ARG A 178 -31.76 -36.06 -0.30
C ARG A 178 -32.40 -36.47 -1.62
N LYS A 179 -32.64 -37.77 -1.83
CA LYS A 179 -33.27 -38.27 -3.06
C LYS A 179 -34.63 -37.62 -3.29
N LYS A 180 -35.40 -37.40 -2.23
CA LYS A 180 -36.72 -36.78 -2.31
C LYS A 180 -36.61 -35.28 -2.54
N TYR A 181 -35.79 -34.58 -1.77
CA TYR A 181 -35.67 -33.13 -1.79
C TYR A 181 -35.00 -32.61 -3.07
N LEU A 182 -34.12 -33.38 -3.71
CA LEU A 182 -33.63 -33.10 -5.08
C LEU A 182 -34.73 -33.12 -6.15
N SER A 183 -35.88 -33.72 -5.87
CA SER A 183 -37.02 -33.79 -6.80
C SER A 183 -38.15 -32.81 -6.44
N GLN A 184 -37.98 -32.03 -5.38
CA GLN A 184 -38.98 -31.10 -4.87
C GLN A 184 -38.43 -29.69 -4.88
N THR A 185 -39.14 -28.77 -5.54
CA THR A 185 -38.84 -27.35 -5.48
C THR A 185 -39.23 -26.74 -4.14
N VAL A 186 -38.54 -25.67 -3.76
CA VAL A 186 -38.91 -24.85 -2.61
C VAL A 186 -40.28 -24.19 -2.84
N LYS A 187 -41.08 -24.12 -1.78
CA LYS A 187 -42.41 -23.50 -1.78
C LYS A 187 -42.61 -22.44 -0.70
N SER A 188 -41.69 -22.35 0.27
CA SER A 188 -41.76 -21.33 1.31
C SER A 188 -41.66 -19.94 0.68
N PRO A 189 -42.66 -19.05 0.89
CA PRO A 189 -42.56 -17.66 0.47
C PRO A 189 -41.39 -16.92 1.13
N LEU A 190 -41.06 -17.28 2.38
CA LEU A 190 -39.95 -16.70 3.11
C LEU A 190 -38.63 -16.99 2.41
N ILE A 191 -38.35 -18.27 2.14
CA ILE A 191 -37.13 -18.67 1.42
C ILE A 191 -37.06 -17.98 0.05
N LEU A 192 -38.12 -18.06 -0.75
CA LEU A 192 -38.12 -17.49 -2.09
C LEU A 192 -37.91 -15.97 -2.10
N SER A 193 -38.41 -15.25 -1.09
CA SER A 193 -38.23 -13.80 -1.00
C SER A 193 -36.83 -13.35 -0.58
N ARG A 194 -36.09 -14.20 0.15
CA ARG A 194 -34.76 -13.85 0.72
C ARG A 194 -33.60 -14.53 0.00
N PHE A 195 -33.85 -15.59 -0.78
CA PHE A 195 -32.80 -16.45 -1.34
C PHE A 195 -31.75 -15.69 -2.17
N ASN A 196 -32.16 -14.82 -3.08
CA ASN A 196 -31.21 -14.13 -3.96
C ASN A 196 -30.31 -13.17 -3.19
N GLU A 197 -30.84 -12.49 -2.18
CA GLU A 197 -30.05 -11.62 -1.30
C GLU A 197 -29.08 -12.46 -0.45
N ALA A 198 -29.58 -13.54 0.16
CA ALA A 198 -28.80 -14.44 1.00
C ALA A 198 -27.65 -15.16 0.27
N THR A 199 -27.76 -15.35 -1.05
CA THR A 199 -26.76 -16.08 -1.86
C THR A 199 -25.98 -15.18 -2.81
N GLU A 200 -26.22 -13.86 -2.77
CA GLU A 200 -25.72 -12.92 -3.79
C GLU A 200 -25.98 -13.44 -5.22
N ASN A 201 -27.18 -13.98 -5.47
CA ASN A 201 -27.56 -14.52 -6.76
C ASN A 201 -27.97 -13.38 -7.71
N GLY A 202 -27.08 -13.04 -8.64
CA GLY A 202 -27.26 -11.93 -9.56
C GLY A 202 -26.33 -11.97 -10.77
N TYR A 203 -26.19 -10.82 -11.42
CA TYR A 203 -25.36 -10.62 -12.61
C TYR A 203 -24.72 -9.24 -12.59
N TYR A 204 -23.66 -9.07 -13.39
CA TYR A 204 -23.00 -7.77 -13.56
C TYR A 204 -23.54 -7.04 -14.78
N VAL A 205 -23.65 -5.71 -14.68
CA VAL A 205 -24.09 -4.81 -15.75
C VAL A 205 -23.01 -3.79 -16.05
N LEU A 206 -22.58 -3.73 -17.32
CA LEU A 206 -21.65 -2.73 -17.81
C LEU A 206 -22.37 -1.37 -18.02
N GLU A 207 -21.60 -0.28 -18.08
CA GLU A 207 -22.14 1.07 -18.32
C GLU A 207 -22.92 1.19 -19.64
N ASP A 208 -22.61 0.35 -20.63
CA ASP A 208 -23.31 0.29 -21.91
C ASP A 208 -24.57 -0.61 -21.89
N GLY A 209 -24.90 -1.20 -20.74
CA GLY A 209 -26.09 -2.02 -20.50
C GLY A 209 -25.94 -3.51 -20.82
N ARG A 210 -24.77 -3.96 -21.30
CA ARG A 210 -24.49 -5.40 -21.47
C ARG A 210 -24.44 -6.09 -20.11
N ARG A 211 -24.93 -7.34 -20.07
CA ARG A 211 -25.06 -8.12 -18.84
C ARG A 211 -24.22 -9.40 -18.92
N SER A 212 -23.60 -9.77 -17.80
CA SER A 212 -22.76 -10.98 -17.73
C SER A 212 -23.55 -12.27 -17.97
N ASP A 213 -24.82 -12.32 -17.58
CA ASP A 213 -25.69 -13.50 -17.74
C ASP A 213 -26.25 -13.68 -19.17
N GLN A 214 -25.94 -12.76 -20.08
CA GLN A 214 -26.33 -12.82 -21.49
C GLN A 214 -25.16 -13.12 -22.43
N MET A 215 -24.02 -13.50 -21.85
CA MET A 215 -22.74 -13.70 -22.52
C MET A 215 -22.15 -15.06 -22.14
N THR A 216 -21.30 -15.63 -22.99
CA THR A 216 -20.40 -16.70 -22.54
C THR A 216 -19.28 -16.13 -21.66
N ASP A 217 -18.57 -17.00 -20.93
CA ASP A 217 -17.43 -16.60 -20.11
C ASP A 217 -16.38 -15.86 -20.95
N GLU A 218 -16.11 -16.32 -22.18
CA GLU A 218 -15.16 -15.67 -23.10
C GLU A 218 -15.67 -14.31 -23.60
N GLU A 219 -16.96 -14.20 -23.92
CA GLU A 219 -17.59 -12.93 -24.32
C GLU A 219 -17.56 -11.90 -23.17
N TRP A 220 -17.78 -12.36 -21.94
CA TRP A 220 -17.69 -11.53 -20.75
C TRP A 220 -16.25 -11.07 -20.48
N GLU A 221 -15.28 -11.98 -20.54
CA GLU A 221 -13.86 -11.67 -20.38
C GLU A 221 -13.40 -10.63 -21.41
N GLU A 222 -13.79 -10.78 -22.68
CA GLU A 222 -13.52 -9.79 -23.73
C GLU A 222 -14.22 -8.45 -23.45
N ALA A 223 -15.46 -8.48 -22.94
CA ALA A 223 -16.22 -7.27 -22.63
C ALA A 223 -15.64 -6.43 -21.48
N VAL A 224 -15.04 -7.08 -20.47
CA VAL A 224 -14.43 -6.40 -19.31
C VAL A 224 -12.94 -6.10 -19.48
N THR A 225 -12.30 -6.65 -20.52
CA THR A 225 -10.87 -6.41 -20.79
C THR A 225 -10.69 -5.18 -21.67
N THR A 226 -10.17 -4.10 -21.10
CA THR A 226 -9.83 -2.90 -21.87
C THR A 226 -8.63 -3.15 -22.80
N PRO A 227 -8.40 -2.32 -23.84
CA PRO A 227 -7.21 -2.45 -24.69
C PRO A 227 -5.88 -2.41 -23.92
N LYS A 228 -5.81 -1.60 -22.85
CA LYS A 228 -4.60 -1.47 -22.03
C LYS A 228 -4.40 -2.68 -21.12
N MET A 229 -5.47 -3.23 -20.54
CA MET A 229 -5.43 -4.50 -19.81
C MET A 229 -4.98 -5.63 -20.73
N GLY A 230 -5.57 -5.74 -21.92
CA GLY A 230 -5.21 -6.75 -22.92
C GLY A 230 -3.74 -6.68 -23.33
N GLN A 231 -3.17 -5.47 -23.46
CA GLN A 231 -1.73 -5.31 -23.70
C GLN A 231 -0.90 -5.82 -22.52
N ALA A 232 -1.23 -5.41 -21.29
CA ALA A 232 -0.49 -5.84 -20.10
C ALA A 232 -0.55 -7.35 -19.89
N LEU A 233 -1.72 -7.96 -20.06
CA LEU A 233 -1.92 -9.42 -19.97
C LEU A 233 -1.13 -10.17 -21.04
N LYS A 234 -1.08 -9.64 -22.26
CA LYS A 234 -0.29 -10.23 -23.36
C LYS A 234 1.21 -10.19 -23.05
N GLU A 235 1.72 -9.05 -22.60
CA GLU A 235 3.13 -8.91 -22.23
C GLU A 235 3.50 -9.84 -21.06
N MET A 236 2.60 -9.98 -20.09
CA MET A 236 2.75 -10.91 -18.97
C MET A 236 2.82 -12.36 -19.43
N HIS A 237 1.93 -12.77 -20.35
CA HIS A 237 1.97 -14.12 -20.91
C HIS A 237 3.26 -14.38 -21.71
N GLU A 238 3.68 -13.42 -22.54
CA GLU A 238 4.94 -13.53 -23.31
C GLU A 238 6.16 -13.62 -22.39
N ALA A 239 6.18 -12.86 -21.30
CA ALA A 239 7.21 -12.89 -20.27
C ALA A 239 7.28 -14.25 -19.54
N GLU A 240 6.13 -14.78 -19.11
CA GLU A 240 6.04 -16.07 -18.40
C GLU A 240 6.55 -17.24 -19.26
N LEU A 241 6.31 -17.20 -20.58
CA LEU A 241 6.83 -18.18 -21.54
C LEU A 241 8.36 -18.16 -21.64
N ILE A 242 9.00 -17.01 -21.40
CA ILE A 242 10.46 -16.86 -21.42
C ILE A 242 11.05 -17.28 -20.07
N GLN A 243 10.45 -16.81 -18.98
CA GLN A 243 10.87 -17.10 -17.61
C GLN A 243 9.63 -17.29 -16.72
N PRO A 244 9.36 -18.52 -16.25
CA PRO A 244 8.25 -18.77 -15.33
C PRO A 244 8.31 -17.85 -14.11
N GLY A 245 7.20 -17.18 -13.81
CA GLY A 245 7.07 -16.22 -12.71
C GLY A 245 7.47 -14.78 -13.04
N PHE A 246 7.86 -14.46 -14.27
CA PHE A 246 8.10 -13.08 -14.71
C PHE A 246 6.82 -12.45 -15.27
N MET A 247 6.45 -11.25 -14.80
CA MET A 247 5.17 -10.61 -15.16
C MET A 247 5.26 -9.67 -16.37
N GLY A 248 6.47 -9.42 -16.90
CA GLY A 248 6.69 -8.42 -17.95
C GLY A 248 6.72 -6.98 -17.40
N ILE A 249 7.42 -6.09 -18.12
CA ILE A 249 7.78 -4.75 -17.62
C ILE A 249 6.54 -3.92 -17.29
N THR A 250 5.55 -3.87 -18.19
CA THR A 250 4.35 -3.04 -17.98
C THR A 250 3.53 -3.50 -16.77
N ALA A 251 3.38 -4.81 -16.56
CA ALA A 251 2.63 -5.33 -15.41
C ALA A 251 3.39 -5.08 -14.10
N GLU A 252 4.72 -5.20 -14.10
CA GLU A 252 5.57 -4.86 -12.95
C GLU A 252 5.49 -3.37 -12.60
N GLU A 253 5.52 -2.48 -13.59
CA GLU A 253 5.37 -1.03 -13.38
C GLU A 253 3.99 -0.68 -12.82
N ILE A 254 2.92 -1.28 -13.35
CA ILE A 254 1.56 -1.11 -12.80
C ILE A 254 1.52 -1.59 -11.36
N ALA A 255 1.98 -2.81 -11.07
CA ALA A 255 1.95 -3.38 -9.72
C ALA A 255 2.77 -2.55 -8.73
N ALA A 256 3.97 -2.11 -9.12
CA ALA A 256 4.82 -1.25 -8.30
C ALA A 256 4.13 0.09 -7.99
N GLN A 257 3.50 0.73 -8.98
CA GLN A 257 2.80 1.98 -8.77
C GLN A 257 1.58 1.82 -7.84
N ARG A 258 0.82 0.73 -7.98
CA ARG A 258 -0.31 0.41 -7.08
C ARG A 258 0.15 0.25 -5.63
N LEU A 259 1.29 -0.41 -5.42
CA LEU A 259 1.88 -0.58 -4.09
C LEU A 259 2.33 0.76 -3.49
N ILE A 260 2.98 1.61 -4.29
CA ILE A 260 3.39 2.96 -3.85
C ILE A 260 2.16 3.80 -3.49
N ASP A 261 1.12 3.77 -4.33
CA ASP A 261 -0.12 4.53 -4.10
C ASP A 261 -0.85 4.09 -2.83
N ARG A 262 -0.98 2.77 -2.61
CA ARG A 262 -1.54 2.21 -1.38
C ARG A 262 -0.71 2.62 -0.16
N ALA A 263 0.61 2.45 -0.24
CA ALA A 263 1.52 2.78 0.86
C ALA A 263 1.42 4.26 1.25
N ASN A 264 1.31 5.17 0.26
CA ASN A 264 1.10 6.60 0.50
C ASN A 264 -0.20 6.90 1.25
N ILE A 265 -1.31 6.25 0.87
CA ILE A 265 -2.61 6.45 1.53
C ILE A 265 -2.55 5.95 2.98
N ILE A 266 -2.01 4.76 3.18
CA ILE A 266 -1.85 4.15 4.51
C ILE A 266 -0.94 4.99 5.40
N TYR A 267 0.20 5.44 4.86
CA TYR A 267 1.11 6.33 5.57
C TYR A 267 0.35 7.57 6.03
N ASN A 268 -0.44 8.21 5.16
CA ASN A 268 -1.19 9.43 5.51
C ASN A 268 -2.45 9.20 6.37
N GLY A 269 -2.59 8.04 7.01
CA GLY A 269 -3.67 7.74 7.95
C GLY A 269 -4.92 7.14 7.31
N GLY A 270 -4.90 6.85 6.00
CA GLY A 270 -5.97 6.13 5.32
C GLY A 270 -6.05 4.65 5.69
N THR A 271 -7.23 4.08 5.52
CA THR A 271 -7.48 2.64 5.69
C THR A 271 -7.14 1.85 4.42
N ASN A 272 -7.11 0.52 4.51
CA ASN A 272 -7.01 -0.34 3.33
C ASN A 272 -8.19 -0.11 2.36
N TRP A 273 -9.38 0.14 2.90
CA TRP A 273 -10.56 0.47 2.11
C TRP A 273 -10.41 1.80 1.35
N ASP A 274 -9.85 2.83 1.99
CA ASP A 274 -9.57 4.11 1.31
C ASP A 274 -8.58 3.91 0.17
N ALA A 275 -7.57 3.06 0.39
CA ALA A 275 -6.58 2.73 -0.62
C ALA A 275 -7.19 1.96 -1.80
N ASP A 276 -8.03 0.96 -1.54
CA ASP A 276 -8.69 0.15 -2.57
C ASP A 276 -9.65 1.00 -3.41
N LYS A 277 -10.42 1.88 -2.77
CA LYS A 277 -11.31 2.82 -3.46
C LYS A 277 -10.54 3.82 -4.32
N ALA A 278 -9.43 4.35 -3.82
CA ALA A 278 -8.58 5.26 -4.60
C ALA A 278 -7.92 4.53 -5.78
N GLN A 279 -7.54 3.27 -5.59
CA GLN A 279 -6.94 2.43 -6.62
C GLN A 279 -7.94 2.08 -7.72
N GLU A 280 -9.17 1.69 -7.36
CA GLU A 280 -10.25 1.41 -8.32
C GLU A 280 -10.51 2.63 -9.22
N LYS A 281 -10.61 3.83 -8.62
CA LYS A 281 -10.76 5.07 -9.37
C LYS A 281 -9.59 5.32 -10.33
N LYS A 282 -8.35 5.16 -9.85
CA LYS A 282 -7.15 5.35 -10.69
C LYS A 282 -7.08 4.33 -11.82
N ASP A 283 -7.41 3.08 -11.56
CA ASP A 283 -7.43 2.03 -12.58
C ASP A 283 -8.49 2.32 -13.64
N TYR A 284 -9.68 2.77 -13.25
CA TYR A 284 -10.69 3.23 -14.19
C TYR A 284 -10.19 4.38 -15.08
N GLU A 285 -9.68 5.46 -14.47
CA GLU A 285 -9.15 6.63 -15.18
C GLU A 285 -7.96 6.28 -16.10
N ALA A 286 -7.16 5.29 -15.70
CA ALA A 286 -6.02 4.79 -16.46
C ALA A 286 -6.40 3.78 -17.55
N GLY A 287 -7.68 3.40 -17.66
CA GLY A 287 -8.17 2.35 -18.55
C GLY A 287 -7.69 0.95 -18.20
N LEU A 288 -7.43 0.68 -16.92
CA LEU A 288 -7.02 -0.61 -16.35
C LEU A 288 -8.16 -1.34 -15.62
N ALA A 289 -9.37 -0.78 -15.65
CA ALA A 289 -10.58 -1.41 -15.15
C ALA A 289 -11.78 -1.05 -16.05
N MET A 290 -12.75 -1.96 -16.13
CA MET A 290 -14.07 -1.73 -16.73
C MET A 290 -15.10 -1.76 -15.60
N PRO A 291 -15.85 -0.68 -15.34
CA PRO A 291 -16.81 -0.65 -14.24
C PRO A 291 -18.00 -1.55 -14.57
N ALA A 292 -18.37 -2.36 -13.59
CA ALA A 292 -19.52 -3.25 -13.67
C ALA A 292 -20.31 -3.18 -12.36
N LYS A 293 -21.62 -3.02 -12.47
CA LYS A 293 -22.51 -2.98 -11.30
C LYS A 293 -23.13 -4.36 -11.09
N PHE A 294 -23.00 -4.90 -9.88
CA PHE A 294 -23.73 -6.10 -9.48
C PHE A 294 -25.23 -5.80 -9.28
N VAL A 295 -26.09 -6.67 -9.82
CA VAL A 295 -27.56 -6.57 -9.76
C VAL A 295 -28.13 -7.94 -9.41
N LEU A 296 -28.93 -8.01 -8.34
CA LEU A 296 -29.64 -9.23 -7.95
C LEU A 296 -30.74 -9.57 -8.96
N TYR A 297 -31.02 -10.87 -9.13
CA TYR A 297 -32.20 -11.29 -9.89
C TYR A 297 -33.49 -10.94 -9.13
N ASP A 298 -34.55 -10.57 -9.88
CA ASP A 298 -35.85 -10.23 -9.30
C ASP A 298 -36.54 -11.45 -8.66
N GLU A 299 -36.31 -12.65 -9.19
CA GLU A 299 -36.92 -13.90 -8.74
C GLU A 299 -35.82 -14.97 -8.51
N PRO A 300 -35.97 -15.85 -7.50
CA PRO A 300 -35.05 -16.96 -7.29
C PRO A 300 -35.16 -18.00 -8.43
N PRO A 301 -34.20 -18.93 -8.54
CA PRO A 301 -34.24 -19.98 -9.55
C PRO A 301 -35.53 -20.80 -9.44
N ALA A 302 -36.28 -20.91 -10.55
CA ALA A 302 -37.57 -21.59 -10.57
C ALA A 302 -37.47 -23.10 -10.26
N ASP A 303 -36.27 -23.66 -10.45
CA ASP A 303 -35.92 -25.05 -10.17
C ASP A 303 -35.15 -25.23 -8.85
N LEU A 304 -35.03 -24.19 -8.01
CA LEU A 304 -34.39 -24.27 -6.68
C LEU A 304 -35.02 -25.41 -5.88
N THR A 305 -34.25 -26.48 -5.68
CA THR A 305 -34.74 -27.65 -4.94
C THR A 305 -34.57 -27.46 -3.45
N LYS A 306 -35.38 -28.17 -2.66
CA LYS A 306 -35.25 -28.21 -1.20
C LYS A 306 -33.85 -28.65 -0.75
N TRP A 307 -33.22 -29.54 -1.52
CA TRP A 307 -31.87 -30.02 -1.18
C TRP A 307 -30.80 -28.98 -1.52
N ASP A 308 -30.95 -28.26 -2.64
CA ASP A 308 -30.00 -27.22 -3.03
C ASP A 308 -29.98 -26.09 -2.01
N PHE A 309 -31.16 -25.62 -1.58
CA PHE A 309 -31.27 -24.63 -0.50
C PHE A 309 -30.62 -25.11 0.81
N LEU A 310 -30.97 -26.32 1.28
CA LEU A 310 -30.42 -26.83 2.53
C LEU A 310 -28.91 -27.08 2.49
N SER A 311 -28.34 -27.38 1.31
CA SER A 311 -26.90 -27.66 1.18
C SER A 311 -26.06 -26.39 1.19
N ASP A 312 -26.68 -25.22 1.04
CA ASP A 312 -26.04 -23.92 1.19
C ASP A 312 -26.30 -23.40 2.62
N SER A 313 -25.42 -23.77 3.56
CA SER A 313 -25.57 -23.39 4.96
C SER A 313 -25.67 -21.87 5.13
N CYS A 314 -24.88 -21.09 4.38
CA CYS A 314 -24.93 -19.62 4.44
C CYS A 314 -26.32 -19.11 4.07
N ALA A 315 -26.90 -19.61 2.97
CA ALA A 315 -28.26 -19.26 2.57
C ALA A 315 -29.29 -19.60 3.66
N VAL A 316 -29.16 -20.75 4.32
CA VAL A 316 -30.08 -21.15 5.40
C VAL A 316 -29.98 -20.20 6.59
N TYR A 317 -28.76 -19.89 7.06
CA TYR A 317 -28.56 -18.98 8.20
C TYR A 317 -29.04 -17.56 7.91
N GLU A 318 -28.84 -17.04 6.69
CA GLU A 318 -29.28 -15.70 6.30
C GLU A 318 -30.81 -15.62 6.12
N VAL A 319 -31.41 -16.63 5.47
CA VAL A 319 -32.87 -16.69 5.29
C VAL A 319 -33.61 -16.85 6.62
N TYR A 320 -33.06 -17.64 7.55
CA TYR A 320 -33.61 -17.90 8.88
C TYR A 320 -32.78 -17.22 9.98
N SER A 321 -32.39 -15.96 9.75
CA SER A 321 -31.47 -15.23 10.62
C SER A 321 -32.03 -14.96 12.02
N SER A 322 -33.35 -14.85 12.19
CA SER A 322 -33.94 -14.71 13.53
C SER A 322 -33.84 -16.01 14.32
N SER A 323 -34.09 -17.16 13.69
CA SER A 323 -34.18 -18.45 14.38
C SER A 323 -32.87 -19.25 14.45
N LEU A 324 -31.97 -19.08 13.48
CA LEU A 324 -30.65 -19.70 13.42
C LEU A 324 -29.50 -18.71 13.57
N GLY A 325 -29.67 -17.46 13.12
CA GLY A 325 -28.66 -16.40 13.23
C GLY A 325 -28.68 -15.63 14.55
N GLY A 326 -29.63 -15.92 15.45
CA GLY A 326 -29.75 -15.24 16.75
C GLY A 326 -30.21 -13.78 16.66
N MET A 327 -30.77 -13.36 15.51
CA MET A 327 -31.21 -11.98 15.24
C MET A 327 -32.69 -11.75 15.60
N ALA A 328 -33.33 -12.63 16.37
CA ALA A 328 -34.72 -12.45 16.77
C ALA A 328 -34.84 -11.26 17.74
N GLU A 329 -35.63 -10.25 17.39
CA GLU A 329 -35.97 -9.16 18.31
C GLU A 329 -37.12 -9.55 19.24
N THR A 330 -37.94 -10.51 18.80
CA THR A 330 -39.07 -11.04 19.58
C THR A 330 -39.19 -12.57 19.44
N PRO A 331 -39.75 -13.25 20.46
CA PRO A 331 -40.03 -14.69 20.36
C PRO A 331 -40.94 -15.07 19.19
N ASP A 332 -41.84 -14.17 18.77
CA ASP A 332 -42.77 -14.41 17.67
C ASP A 332 -42.03 -14.51 16.31
N GLU A 333 -40.94 -13.78 16.12
CA GLU A 333 -40.11 -13.87 14.92
C GLU A 333 -39.37 -15.21 14.84
N TYR A 334 -38.76 -15.65 15.95
CA TYR A 334 -38.17 -16.98 16.04
C TYR A 334 -39.19 -18.06 15.70
N ILE A 335 -40.37 -18.00 16.34
CA ILE A 335 -41.42 -19.01 16.17
C ILE A 335 -41.90 -19.04 14.71
N ALA A 336 -42.15 -17.88 14.10
CA ALA A 336 -42.61 -17.80 12.71
C ALA A 336 -41.61 -18.45 11.73
N GLU A 337 -40.31 -18.15 11.90
CA GLU A 337 -39.25 -18.74 11.08
C GLU A 337 -39.09 -20.25 11.34
N ALA A 338 -39.11 -20.68 12.60
CA ALA A 338 -39.04 -22.09 12.95
C ALA A 338 -40.24 -22.87 12.39
N GLU A 339 -41.44 -22.32 12.46
CA GLU A 339 -42.65 -22.91 11.89
C GLU A 339 -42.58 -23.00 10.36
N ASP A 340 -42.07 -21.97 9.67
CA ASP A 340 -41.86 -22.01 8.22
C ASP A 340 -40.84 -23.09 7.83
N PHE A 341 -39.71 -23.17 8.55
CA PHE A 341 -38.70 -24.21 8.35
C PHE A 341 -39.29 -25.61 8.55
N ILE A 342 -40.07 -25.81 9.63
CA ILE A 342 -40.75 -27.08 9.91
C ILE A 342 -41.77 -27.41 8.82
N ALA A 343 -42.55 -26.43 8.36
CA ALA A 343 -43.53 -26.65 7.31
C ALA A 343 -42.87 -27.07 5.99
N GLU A 344 -41.75 -26.43 5.64
CA GLU A 344 -41.04 -26.70 4.40
C GLU A 344 -40.20 -27.98 4.47
N PHE A 345 -39.59 -28.30 5.61
CA PHE A 345 -38.66 -29.42 5.79
C PHE A 345 -39.15 -30.45 6.81
N LYS A 346 -40.46 -30.63 6.94
CA LYS A 346 -41.11 -31.48 7.96
C LYS A 346 -40.46 -32.85 8.15
N GLU A 347 -40.20 -33.56 7.05
CA GLU A 347 -39.68 -34.93 7.09
C GLU A 347 -38.22 -34.99 7.54
N LEU A 348 -37.45 -33.95 7.23
CA LEU A 348 -36.10 -33.78 7.74
C LEU A 348 -36.13 -33.51 9.25
N VAL A 349 -36.96 -32.56 9.68
CA VAL A 349 -37.10 -32.20 11.10
C VAL A 349 -37.53 -33.39 11.94
N GLU A 350 -38.58 -34.12 11.52
CA GLU A 350 -39.06 -35.32 12.23
C GLU A 350 -37.98 -36.42 12.31
N LEU A 351 -37.22 -36.61 11.23
CA LEU A 351 -36.12 -37.57 11.18
C LEU A 351 -35.01 -37.21 12.17
N LEU A 352 -34.58 -35.95 12.18
CA LEU A 352 -33.46 -35.48 12.99
C LEU A 352 -33.81 -35.35 14.47
N LEU A 353 -35.00 -34.86 14.81
CA LEU A 353 -35.47 -34.85 16.21
C LEU A 353 -35.50 -36.26 16.79
N LYS A 354 -35.99 -37.23 16.02
CA LYS A 354 -35.99 -38.65 16.44
C LYS A 354 -34.58 -39.20 16.61
N ASP A 355 -33.65 -38.84 15.71
CA ASP A 355 -32.25 -39.27 15.81
C ASP A 355 -31.58 -38.66 17.06
N ILE A 356 -31.77 -37.36 17.29
CA ILE A 356 -31.30 -36.62 18.47
C ILE A 356 -31.80 -37.28 19.75
N ASP A 357 -33.13 -37.47 19.87
CA ASP A 357 -33.74 -38.08 21.06
C ASP A 357 -33.19 -39.49 21.33
N SER A 358 -33.05 -40.28 20.27
CA SER A 358 -32.55 -41.66 20.38
C SER A 358 -31.10 -41.75 20.83
N LYS A 359 -30.28 -40.74 20.53
CA LYS A 359 -28.86 -40.73 20.84
C LYS A 359 -28.55 -40.05 22.17
N PHE A 360 -29.20 -38.93 22.45
CA PHE A 360 -28.80 -38.01 23.52
C PHE A 360 -29.80 -37.93 24.68
N PHE A 361 -31.06 -38.36 24.51
CA PHE A 361 -32.14 -38.24 25.53
C PHE A 361 -32.76 -39.60 25.91
N LYS A 362 -31.98 -40.69 25.88
CA LYS A 362 -32.47 -42.06 26.09
C LYS A 362 -33.20 -42.24 27.44
N GLY A 363 -34.54 -42.29 27.40
CA GLY A 363 -35.39 -42.55 28.56
C GLY A 363 -35.99 -41.30 29.23
N GLU A 364 -35.71 -40.11 28.69
CA GLU A 364 -36.28 -38.83 29.12
C GLU A 364 -37.27 -38.30 28.07
N THR A 365 -38.05 -37.27 28.41
CA THR A 365 -38.86 -36.55 27.43
C THR A 365 -37.92 -35.81 26.48
N GLY A 366 -37.73 -36.35 25.28
CA GLY A 366 -36.86 -35.78 24.25
C GLY A 366 -37.45 -34.54 23.56
N LEU A 367 -36.65 -33.92 22.71
CA LEU A 367 -36.98 -32.70 21.96
C LEU A 367 -38.16 -32.90 21.00
N SER A 368 -38.41 -34.11 20.52
CA SER A 368 -39.55 -34.39 19.63
C SER A 368 -40.93 -34.16 20.27
N ALA A 369 -41.01 -34.12 21.61
CA ALA A 369 -42.24 -33.84 22.33
C ALA A 369 -42.38 -32.35 22.74
N LEU A 370 -41.37 -31.53 22.46
CA LEU A 370 -41.33 -30.13 22.87
C LEU A 370 -42.07 -29.24 21.86
N PRO A 371 -43.02 -28.39 22.30
CA PRO A 371 -43.71 -27.46 21.42
C PRO A 371 -42.76 -26.36 20.91
N VAL A 372 -42.98 -25.86 19.69
CA VAL A 372 -42.07 -24.93 18.99
C VAL A 372 -41.85 -23.63 19.77
N GLU A 373 -42.87 -23.18 20.51
CA GLU A 373 -42.82 -21.99 21.37
C GLU A 373 -41.83 -22.12 22.54
N LYS A 374 -41.26 -23.31 22.74
CA LYS A 374 -40.20 -23.57 23.73
C LYS A 374 -38.83 -23.78 23.11
N TRP A 375 -38.72 -23.89 21.79
CA TRP A 375 -37.46 -24.23 21.11
C TRP A 375 -36.39 -23.17 21.28
N GLU A 376 -36.76 -21.88 21.24
CA GLU A 376 -35.84 -20.76 21.49
C GLU A 376 -35.30 -20.79 22.92
N THR A 377 -36.18 -20.90 23.91
CA THR A 377 -35.82 -20.86 25.34
C THR A 377 -35.19 -22.14 25.86
N THR A 378 -35.24 -23.23 25.08
CA THR A 378 -34.62 -24.51 25.42
C THR A 378 -33.24 -24.54 24.80
N VAL A 379 -32.29 -23.95 25.51
CA VAL A 379 -30.91 -23.77 25.08
C VAL A 379 -30.01 -24.83 25.70
N PHE A 380 -29.16 -25.44 24.88
CA PHE A 380 -28.14 -26.40 25.32
C PHE A 380 -26.79 -25.73 25.30
N ASP A 381 -26.14 -25.67 26.46
CA ASP A 381 -24.84 -25.05 26.56
C ASP A 381 -23.79 -25.82 25.73
N TRP A 382 -22.86 -25.08 25.14
CA TRP A 382 -21.83 -25.66 24.28
C TRP A 382 -20.90 -26.60 25.06
N GLU A 383 -20.73 -26.40 26.36
CA GLU A 383 -19.95 -27.29 27.23
C GLU A 383 -20.58 -28.70 27.28
N GLN A 384 -21.91 -28.80 27.47
CA GLN A 384 -22.64 -30.07 27.40
C GLN A 384 -22.55 -30.68 26.00
N LEU A 385 -22.66 -29.87 24.93
CA LEU A 385 -22.53 -30.37 23.57
C LEU A 385 -21.13 -30.95 23.31
N TYR A 386 -20.08 -30.31 23.84
CA TYR A 386 -18.69 -30.75 23.73
C TYR A 386 -18.43 -32.05 24.49
N GLU A 387 -18.91 -32.14 25.73
CA GLU A 387 -18.80 -33.34 26.57
C GLU A 387 -19.50 -34.55 25.91
N LYS A 388 -20.69 -34.32 25.34
CA LYS A 388 -21.49 -35.35 24.65
C LYS A 388 -20.99 -35.65 23.23
N ASP A 389 -20.02 -34.89 22.72
CA ASP A 389 -19.57 -34.92 21.32
C ASP A 389 -20.76 -34.87 20.35
N PHE A 390 -21.66 -33.90 20.58
CA PHE A 390 -22.94 -33.78 19.87
C PHE A 390 -22.69 -33.63 18.37
N TYR A 391 -22.86 -34.72 17.63
CA TYR A 391 -22.56 -34.79 16.19
C TYR A 391 -21.15 -34.26 15.83
N GLY A 392 -20.12 -34.65 16.59
CA GLY A 392 -18.73 -34.29 16.28
C GLY A 392 -18.30 -32.90 16.76
N PHE A 393 -19.13 -32.24 17.58
CA PHE A 393 -18.85 -30.90 18.12
C PHE A 393 -17.50 -30.76 18.85
N ARG A 394 -16.92 -31.87 19.35
CA ARG A 394 -15.58 -31.84 19.94
C ARG A 394 -14.52 -31.51 18.89
N ALA A 395 -14.59 -32.17 17.73
CA ALA A 395 -13.63 -31.96 16.66
C ALA A 395 -13.77 -30.57 16.04
N GLU A 396 -15.01 -30.03 16.00
CA GLU A 396 -15.27 -28.64 15.62
C GLU A 396 -14.62 -27.66 16.60
N THR A 397 -14.88 -27.82 17.90
CA THR A 397 -14.32 -26.97 18.95
C THR A 397 -12.78 -27.02 19.01
N ASP A 398 -12.18 -28.20 18.78
CA ASP A 398 -10.73 -28.38 18.83
C ASP A 398 -10.01 -28.01 17.50
N ARG A 399 -10.70 -27.34 16.56
CA ARG A 399 -10.07 -26.83 15.34
C ARG A 399 -9.00 -25.78 15.64
N THR A 400 -7.94 -25.77 14.84
CA THR A 400 -6.81 -24.84 15.01
C THR A 400 -7.22 -23.37 14.97
N ASP A 401 -8.12 -22.98 14.06
CA ASP A 401 -8.58 -21.60 13.93
C ASP A 401 -9.35 -21.11 15.16
N ILE A 402 -10.07 -22.00 15.85
CA ILE A 402 -10.80 -21.71 17.08
C ILE A 402 -9.85 -21.66 18.29
N ILE A 403 -9.03 -22.70 18.46
CA ILE A 403 -8.17 -22.82 19.65
C ILE A 403 -7.11 -21.71 19.70
N TRP A 404 -6.66 -21.25 18.53
CA TRP A 404 -5.59 -20.26 18.41
C TRP A 404 -6.09 -18.92 17.88
N ASP A 405 -7.36 -18.59 18.11
CA ASP A 405 -7.90 -17.28 17.76
C ASP A 405 -7.05 -16.14 18.38
N GLY A 406 -6.81 -15.09 17.59
CA GLY A 406 -5.88 -14.01 17.92
C GLY A 406 -4.38 -14.37 17.84
N ASN A 407 -4.01 -15.63 17.60
CA ASN A 407 -2.62 -16.05 17.41
C ASN A 407 -2.35 -16.48 15.96
N TRP A 408 -2.17 -15.47 15.10
CA TRP A 408 -1.93 -15.63 13.66
C TRP A 408 -0.85 -16.68 13.34
N ARG A 409 0.31 -16.63 14.00
CA ARG A 409 1.43 -17.55 13.73
C ARG A 409 1.08 -19.00 14.06
N ALA A 410 0.34 -19.24 15.13
CA ALA A 410 -0.10 -20.59 15.48
C ALA A 410 -1.10 -21.12 14.44
N GLN A 411 -1.99 -20.26 13.93
CA GLN A 411 -2.98 -20.62 12.91
C GLN A 411 -2.33 -20.89 11.54
N THR A 412 -1.41 -20.04 11.08
CA THR A 412 -0.88 -20.11 9.70
C THR A 412 0.43 -20.88 9.57
N ASN A 413 1.32 -20.75 10.56
CA ASN A 413 2.69 -21.29 10.49
C ASN A 413 2.86 -22.53 11.38
N GLY A 414 1.88 -22.80 12.23
CA GLY A 414 1.85 -23.95 13.14
C GLY A 414 2.65 -23.71 14.42
N ILE A 415 2.81 -24.80 15.19
CA ILE A 415 3.38 -24.76 16.54
C ILE A 415 4.52 -25.76 16.64
N ALA A 416 5.64 -25.33 17.21
CA ALA A 416 6.79 -26.15 17.53
C ALA A 416 6.91 -26.34 19.04
N ILE A 417 6.84 -27.59 19.49
CA ILE A 417 6.99 -27.92 20.92
C ILE A 417 8.47 -28.07 21.27
N LEU A 418 8.95 -27.23 22.20
CA LEU A 418 10.30 -27.29 22.73
C LEU A 418 10.49 -28.58 23.53
N LYS A 419 11.32 -29.48 23.01
CA LYS A 419 11.71 -30.69 23.74
C LYS A 419 12.67 -30.33 24.89
N PRO A 420 12.36 -30.71 26.14
CA PRO A 420 13.22 -30.39 27.27
C PRO A 420 14.57 -31.10 27.15
N THR A 421 15.64 -30.35 27.40
CA THR A 421 17.03 -30.82 27.47
C THR A 421 17.75 -30.12 28.61
N ALA A 422 18.92 -30.65 29.03
CA ALA A 422 19.77 -30.00 30.04
C ALA A 422 20.23 -28.58 29.66
N PHE A 423 20.04 -28.14 28.41
CA PHE A 423 20.44 -26.81 27.93
C PHE A 423 19.25 -25.90 27.62
N SER A 424 18.02 -26.42 27.54
CA SER A 424 16.83 -25.63 27.23
C SER A 424 16.32 -24.81 28.41
N GLU A 425 16.71 -25.14 29.65
CA GLU A 425 16.31 -24.42 30.87
C GLU A 425 16.66 -22.91 30.82
N LYS A 426 17.69 -22.53 30.07
CA LYS A 426 18.07 -21.11 29.87
C LYS A 426 17.09 -20.31 29.00
N ARG A 427 16.12 -20.98 28.38
CA ARG A 427 15.08 -20.41 27.53
C ARG A 427 13.69 -20.57 28.15
N LEU A 428 13.62 -20.81 29.45
CA LEU A 428 12.38 -20.91 30.19
C LEU A 428 12.26 -19.76 31.18
N ASP A 429 11.05 -19.22 31.33
CA ASP A 429 10.71 -18.31 32.43
C ASP A 429 10.42 -19.09 33.73
N GLU A 430 10.01 -18.37 34.77
CA GLU A 430 9.67 -18.95 36.08
C GLU A 430 8.45 -19.89 36.03
N ASN A 431 7.57 -19.76 35.03
CA ASN A 431 6.40 -20.60 34.83
C ASN A 431 6.70 -21.83 33.96
N GLY A 432 7.91 -21.92 33.40
CA GLY A 432 8.31 -22.97 32.47
C GLY A 432 7.84 -22.74 31.04
N TYR A 433 7.56 -21.49 30.65
CA TYR A 433 7.20 -21.09 29.29
C TYR A 433 8.43 -20.71 28.49
N TYR A 434 8.35 -20.90 27.17
CA TYR A 434 9.46 -20.58 26.29
C TYR A 434 9.67 -19.06 26.22
N VAL A 435 10.92 -18.63 26.35
CA VAL A 435 11.34 -17.23 26.18
C VAL A 435 12.17 -17.11 24.89
N PRO A 436 11.68 -16.38 23.87
CA PRO A 436 12.41 -16.20 22.63
C PRO A 436 13.73 -15.45 22.86
N PRO A 437 14.77 -15.72 22.05
CA PRO A 437 15.98 -14.91 22.08
C PRO A 437 15.67 -13.47 21.67
N GLN A 438 16.22 -12.51 22.40
CA GLN A 438 16.19 -11.12 21.97
C GLN A 438 16.97 -10.94 20.67
N ILE A 439 16.43 -10.12 19.77
CA ILE A 439 17.14 -9.66 18.58
C ILE A 439 18.41 -8.93 19.04
N ARG A 440 19.53 -9.22 18.38
CA ARG A 440 20.83 -8.70 18.83
C ARG A 440 20.85 -7.18 18.74
N LYS A 441 21.29 -6.52 19.82
CA LYS A 441 21.48 -5.06 19.89
C LYS A 441 22.33 -4.46 18.76
N THR A 442 23.20 -5.25 18.13
CA THR A 442 23.99 -4.80 16.97
C THR A 442 23.14 -4.45 15.76
N LEU A 443 21.90 -4.92 15.69
CA LEU A 443 20.95 -4.53 14.64
C LEU A 443 20.32 -3.16 14.93
N ASN A 444 20.31 -2.72 16.20
CA ASN A 444 19.62 -1.50 16.61
C ASN A 444 20.17 -0.27 15.86
N GLU A 445 21.49 -0.18 15.70
CA GLU A 445 22.17 0.93 15.01
C GLU A 445 21.80 1.06 13.52
N HIS A 446 21.32 -0.04 12.91
CA HIS A 446 20.92 -0.12 11.51
C HIS A 446 19.39 -0.19 11.33
N SER A 447 18.64 0.05 12.40
CA SER A 447 17.18 -0.06 12.45
C SER A 447 16.55 1.24 12.95
N LEU A 448 15.22 1.34 12.90
CA LEU A 448 14.51 2.54 13.35
C LEU A 448 14.66 2.78 14.86
N GLU A 449 15.02 1.73 15.61
CA GLU A 449 15.36 1.80 17.04
C GLU A 449 16.53 2.75 17.32
N ALA A 450 17.40 3.06 16.34
CA ALA A 450 18.46 4.06 16.47
C ALA A 450 17.94 5.50 16.65
N PHE A 451 16.67 5.74 16.30
CA PHE A 451 16.00 7.04 16.41
C PHE A 451 15.08 7.12 17.63
N PHE A 452 15.18 6.15 18.54
CA PHE A 452 14.48 6.25 19.82
C PHE A 452 15.21 7.23 20.75
N SER A 453 14.46 8.01 21.52
CA SER A 453 15.03 9.03 22.42
C SER A 453 15.97 8.45 23.49
N ASP A 454 15.83 7.16 23.79
CA ASP A 454 16.68 6.40 24.73
C ASP A 454 17.87 5.68 24.04
N ALA A 455 18.04 5.84 22.72
CA ALA A 455 19.16 5.26 21.98
C ALA A 455 20.45 6.10 22.10
N ASP A 456 21.59 5.41 22.13
CA ASP A 456 22.91 6.04 22.14
C ASP A 456 23.14 6.80 20.82
N GLY A 457 23.43 8.10 20.90
CA GLY A 457 23.65 8.97 19.72
C GLY A 457 22.35 9.40 19.01
N TYR A 458 21.21 9.36 19.70
CA TYR A 458 19.92 9.84 19.17
C TYR A 458 20.00 11.28 18.65
N ALA A 459 20.53 12.22 19.45
CA ALA A 459 20.57 13.64 19.11
C ALA A 459 21.36 13.90 17.81
N ASP A 460 22.56 13.33 17.69
CA ASP A 460 23.38 13.49 16.49
C ASP A 460 22.68 12.95 15.23
N ARG A 461 21.96 11.81 15.34
CA ARG A 461 21.21 11.24 14.22
C ARG A 461 19.99 12.06 13.84
N ALA A 462 19.26 12.58 14.82
CA ALA A 462 18.11 13.46 14.60
C ALA A 462 18.55 14.69 13.80
N ASP A 463 19.62 15.36 14.26
CA ASP A 463 20.20 16.53 13.60
C ASP A 463 20.70 16.18 12.18
N GLU A 464 21.38 15.03 12.00
CA GLU A 464 21.87 14.58 10.69
C GLU A 464 20.74 14.39 9.66
N ILE A 465 19.57 13.89 10.09
CA ILE A 465 18.41 13.73 9.21
C ILE A 465 17.81 15.09 8.86
N GLU A 466 17.57 15.94 9.87
CA GLU A 466 16.97 17.26 9.66
C GLU A 466 17.85 18.13 8.74
N GLU A 467 19.13 18.28 9.08
CA GLU A 467 20.08 19.02 8.26
C GLU A 467 20.24 18.38 6.87
N GLY A 468 20.21 17.05 6.79
CA GLY A 468 20.32 16.33 5.53
C GLY A 468 19.16 16.62 4.59
N ARG A 469 17.94 16.71 5.13
CA ARG A 469 16.71 17.03 4.40
C ARG A 469 16.70 18.48 3.91
N GLU A 470 17.01 19.44 4.78
CA GLU A 470 17.07 20.85 4.41
C GLU A 470 18.18 21.11 3.38
N ALA A 471 19.35 20.52 3.57
CA ALA A 471 20.44 20.63 2.60
C ALA A 471 20.11 20.05 1.22
N LEU A 472 19.26 19.00 1.16
CA LEU A 472 18.78 18.44 -0.11
C LEU A 472 17.82 19.41 -0.81
N LEU A 473 16.88 20.00 -0.08
CA LEU A 473 15.94 21.00 -0.61
C LEU A 473 16.66 22.30 -1.04
N ASP A 474 17.63 22.76 -0.26
CA ASP A 474 18.46 23.92 -0.59
C ASP A 474 19.25 23.68 -1.87
N SER A 475 19.88 22.50 -1.99
CA SER A 475 20.64 22.14 -3.20
C SER A 475 19.72 22.06 -4.43
N TYR A 476 18.52 21.51 -4.28
CA TYR A 476 17.50 21.50 -5.34
C TYR A 476 17.10 22.92 -5.75
N TYR A 477 16.76 23.77 -4.78
CA TYR A 477 16.35 25.15 -5.02
C TYR A 477 17.47 25.97 -5.69
N PHE A 478 18.72 25.78 -5.25
CA PHE A 478 19.89 26.41 -5.86
C PHE A 478 19.98 26.08 -7.35
N ILE A 479 19.85 24.80 -7.71
CA ILE A 479 19.98 24.34 -9.10
C ILE A 479 18.81 24.82 -9.95
N MET A 480 17.59 24.82 -9.39
CA MET A 480 16.42 25.41 -10.04
C MET A 480 16.63 26.90 -10.34
N GLY A 481 17.11 27.66 -9.35
CA GLY A 481 17.45 29.07 -9.47
C GLY A 481 18.54 29.32 -10.50
N TYR A 482 19.62 28.53 -10.47
CA TYR A 482 20.72 28.59 -11.42
C TYR A 482 20.27 28.32 -12.85
N ASN A 483 19.51 27.24 -13.07
CA ASN A 483 18.97 26.91 -14.39
C ASN A 483 18.03 28.01 -14.92
N THR A 484 17.22 28.61 -14.04
CA THR A 484 16.35 29.75 -14.38
C THR A 484 17.19 30.98 -14.77
N ALA A 485 18.24 31.28 -14.01
CA ALA A 485 19.17 32.36 -14.31
C ALA A 485 19.83 32.15 -15.69
N ILE A 486 20.28 30.93 -16.02
CA ILE A 486 20.85 30.62 -17.35
C ILE A 486 19.84 30.91 -18.46
N ASP A 487 18.59 30.48 -18.32
CA ASP A 487 17.54 30.73 -19.33
C ASP A 487 17.28 32.23 -19.51
N MET A 488 17.23 32.97 -18.40
CA MET A 488 17.05 34.44 -18.42
C MET A 488 18.22 35.15 -19.12
N ILE A 489 19.47 34.79 -18.80
CA ILE A 489 20.67 35.36 -19.41
C ILE A 489 20.72 35.03 -20.91
N ALA A 490 20.49 33.77 -21.27
CA ALA A 490 20.50 33.29 -22.64
C ALA A 490 19.46 34.04 -23.50
N SER A 491 18.27 34.28 -22.94
CA SER A 491 17.21 35.03 -23.62
C SER A 491 17.52 36.52 -23.73
N TYR A 492 17.93 37.18 -22.64
CA TYR A 492 18.11 38.64 -22.62
C TYR A 492 19.30 39.09 -23.48
N TYR A 493 20.41 38.36 -23.43
CA TYR A 493 21.63 38.70 -24.17
C TYR A 493 21.73 38.01 -25.54
N GLU A 494 20.67 37.31 -25.97
CA GLU A 494 20.58 36.63 -27.28
C GLU A 494 21.67 35.56 -27.49
N VAL A 495 22.00 34.79 -26.45
CA VAL A 495 23.02 33.71 -26.49
C VAL A 495 22.40 32.36 -26.09
N PRO A 496 21.59 31.73 -26.96
CA PRO A 496 20.90 30.47 -26.64
C PRO A 496 21.84 29.29 -26.37
N GLU A 497 23.09 29.36 -26.82
CA GLU A 497 24.09 28.32 -26.55
C GLU A 497 24.45 28.20 -25.06
N LEU A 498 24.18 29.23 -24.23
CA LEU A 498 24.41 29.20 -22.79
C LEU A 498 23.57 28.12 -22.07
N SER A 499 22.49 27.62 -22.68
CA SER A 499 21.75 26.46 -22.18
C SER A 499 22.62 25.22 -21.95
N ALA A 500 23.81 25.16 -22.57
CA ALA A 500 24.80 24.11 -22.31
C ALA A 500 25.26 24.05 -20.84
N PHE A 501 25.18 25.14 -20.08
CA PHE A 501 25.63 25.21 -18.69
C PHE A 501 24.59 24.73 -17.69
N LYS A 502 23.35 24.45 -18.10
CA LYS A 502 22.30 23.96 -17.19
C LYS A 502 22.66 22.60 -16.60
N LEU A 503 22.30 22.40 -15.33
CA LEU A 503 22.50 21.13 -14.63
C LEU A 503 21.24 20.26 -14.65
N ASN A 504 21.40 18.96 -14.34
CA ASN A 504 20.33 17.98 -14.40
C ASN A 504 19.42 18.06 -13.17
N LEU A 505 18.37 18.88 -13.27
CA LEU A 505 17.37 19.01 -12.21
C LEU A 505 16.47 17.75 -12.09
N GLU A 506 16.13 17.13 -13.22
CA GLU A 506 15.27 15.93 -13.27
C GLU A 506 15.90 14.75 -12.51
N GLY A 507 17.21 14.60 -12.60
CA GLY A 507 17.97 13.59 -11.86
C GLY A 507 17.95 13.80 -10.34
N ILE A 508 17.61 14.99 -9.85
CA ILE A 508 17.42 15.28 -8.41
C ILE A 508 15.97 15.05 -8.02
N THR A 509 15.01 15.55 -8.79
CA THR A 509 13.58 15.36 -8.50
C THR A 509 13.20 13.88 -8.49
N THR A 510 13.72 13.08 -9.43
CA THR A 510 13.53 11.62 -9.46
C THR A 510 14.01 10.95 -8.17
N LYS A 511 15.14 11.42 -7.61
CA LYS A 511 15.68 10.89 -6.35
C LYS A 511 14.81 11.29 -5.15
N ILE A 512 14.31 12.52 -5.14
CA ILE A 512 13.39 12.98 -4.07
C ILE A 512 12.08 12.20 -4.13
N ASP A 513 11.48 12.02 -5.33
CA ASP A 513 10.28 11.21 -5.51
C ASP A 513 10.51 9.74 -5.09
N ALA A 514 11.69 9.18 -5.37
CA ALA A 514 12.06 7.84 -4.90
C ALA A 514 12.13 7.77 -3.36
N LEU A 515 12.75 8.75 -2.70
CA LEU A 515 12.80 8.81 -1.23
C LEU A 515 11.38 8.93 -0.64
N ASN A 516 10.54 9.79 -1.24
CA ASN A 516 9.14 9.96 -0.86
C ASN A 516 8.29 8.70 -1.08
N SER A 517 8.73 7.76 -1.92
CA SER A 517 8.02 6.50 -2.18
C SER A 517 8.49 5.37 -1.25
N ILE A 518 9.79 5.27 -0.97
CA ILE A 518 10.35 4.16 -0.16
C ILE A 518 9.92 4.29 1.31
N VAL A 519 9.80 5.50 1.87
CA VAL A 519 9.40 5.69 3.28
C VAL A 519 7.99 5.15 3.56
N PRO A 520 6.95 5.53 2.80
CA PRO A 520 5.61 4.93 2.94
C PRO A 520 5.61 3.42 2.74
N MET A 521 6.42 2.88 1.81
CA MET A 521 6.52 1.43 1.61
C MET A 521 7.07 0.72 2.86
N LEU A 522 8.11 1.27 3.49
CA LEU A 522 8.63 0.72 4.75
C LEU A 522 7.59 0.83 5.87
N TYR A 523 6.87 1.95 5.96
CA TYR A 523 5.79 2.13 6.93
C TYR A 523 4.71 1.05 6.77
N MET A 524 4.21 0.84 5.54
CA MET A 524 3.22 -0.19 5.25
C MET A 524 3.75 -1.59 5.59
N ARG A 525 5.00 -1.88 5.22
CA ARG A 525 5.64 -3.16 5.56
C ARG A 525 5.67 -3.43 7.07
N ILE A 526 6.07 -2.44 7.88
CA ILE A 526 6.08 -2.57 9.34
C ILE A 526 4.65 -2.73 9.86
N LYS A 527 3.70 -1.97 9.32
CA LYS A 527 2.28 -2.03 9.69
C LYS A 527 1.66 -3.41 9.40
N ASP A 528 2.04 -4.04 8.30
CA ASP A 528 1.50 -5.34 7.91
C ASP A 528 2.18 -6.52 8.62
N THR A 529 3.42 -6.33 9.09
CA THR A 529 4.18 -7.36 9.84
C THR A 529 3.53 -7.60 11.21
N GLN A 530 3.31 -8.87 11.58
CA GLN A 530 2.80 -9.25 12.90
C GLN A 530 3.92 -9.28 13.96
N TYR A 531 4.01 -8.20 14.72
CA TYR A 531 4.95 -8.06 15.83
C TYR A 531 4.44 -8.74 17.12
N GLU A 532 5.32 -9.40 17.86
CA GLU A 532 5.01 -9.83 19.24
C GLU A 532 4.91 -8.63 20.20
N ASP A 533 5.76 -7.61 20.00
CA ASP A 533 5.78 -6.35 20.75
C ASP A 533 5.11 -5.23 19.93
N GLN A 534 3.85 -4.94 20.24
CA GLN A 534 3.08 -3.91 19.55
C GLN A 534 3.56 -2.49 19.87
N GLU A 535 4.09 -2.24 21.08
CA GLU A 535 4.64 -0.94 21.45
C GLU A 535 5.89 -0.62 20.60
N LEU A 536 6.77 -1.61 20.40
CA LEU A 536 7.91 -1.48 19.50
C LEU A 536 7.47 -1.14 18.07
N LYS A 537 6.45 -1.83 17.55
CA LYS A 537 5.90 -1.57 16.22
C LYS A 537 5.39 -0.13 16.10
N GLU A 538 4.59 0.32 17.05
CA GLU A 538 4.05 1.69 17.08
C GLU A 538 5.17 2.74 17.13
N ARG A 539 6.18 2.55 18.00
CA ARG A 539 7.35 3.45 18.09
C ARG A 539 8.10 3.55 16.76
N LYS A 540 8.31 2.43 16.06
CA LYS A 540 8.94 2.42 14.73
C LYS A 540 8.13 3.18 13.67
N LEU A 541 6.81 2.96 13.65
CA LEU A 541 5.92 3.68 12.73
C LEU A 541 5.96 5.19 13.00
N GLN A 542 6.05 5.60 14.26
CA GLN A 542 6.17 7.00 14.66
C GLN A 542 7.52 7.60 14.24
N VAL A 543 8.63 6.88 14.34
CA VAL A 543 9.95 7.35 13.84
C VAL A 543 9.88 7.72 12.36
N LEU A 544 9.21 6.92 11.52
CA LEU A 544 9.05 7.24 10.09
C LEU A 544 8.21 8.49 9.83
N LYS A 545 7.32 8.83 10.77
CA LYS A 545 6.50 10.05 10.70
C LYS A 545 7.28 11.28 11.12
N ASP A 546 8.03 11.17 12.21
CA ASP A 546 8.71 12.31 12.82
C ASP A 546 9.96 12.71 12.02
N PHE A 547 10.78 11.73 11.61
CA PHE A 547 12.08 11.99 10.99
C PHE A 547 12.05 11.95 9.46
N PHE A 548 11.09 11.23 8.89
CA PHE A 548 11.04 11.00 7.44
C PHE A 548 9.72 11.45 6.78
N PRO A 549 9.18 12.65 7.06
CA PRO A 549 8.03 13.15 6.31
C PRO A 549 8.38 13.29 4.81
N PRO A 550 7.40 13.30 3.90
CA PRO A 550 7.67 13.55 2.48
C PRO A 550 8.34 14.92 2.28
N LEU A 551 9.32 14.97 1.39
CA LEU A 551 9.96 16.22 0.96
C LEU A 551 9.09 16.91 -0.09
N ASP A 552 8.49 18.05 0.27
CA ASP A 552 7.67 18.85 -0.63
C ASP A 552 8.52 19.79 -1.50
N TYR A 553 9.27 19.21 -2.44
CA TYR A 553 10.03 20.00 -3.40
C TYR A 553 9.14 20.65 -4.47
N LYS A 554 7.91 20.16 -4.65
CA LYS A 554 7.01 20.58 -5.74
C LYS A 554 6.34 21.93 -5.47
N SER A 555 6.21 22.31 -4.20
CA SER A 555 5.78 23.66 -3.82
C SER A 555 6.86 24.73 -3.97
N LEU A 556 8.12 24.32 -4.11
CA LEU A 556 9.23 25.26 -4.28
C LEU A 556 9.22 25.87 -5.68
N ALA A 557 9.21 27.20 -5.73
CA ALA A 557 9.34 27.97 -6.95
C ALA A 557 10.18 29.23 -6.70
N ILE A 558 10.85 29.71 -7.73
CA ILE A 558 11.53 31.00 -7.66
C ILE A 558 10.47 32.12 -7.65
N PRO A 559 10.46 33.03 -6.66
CA PRO A 559 9.48 34.10 -6.59
C PRO A 559 9.50 34.98 -7.84
N GLN A 560 8.31 35.31 -8.36
CA GLN A 560 8.18 36.16 -9.55
C GLN A 560 8.79 37.55 -9.34
N GLU A 561 8.71 38.09 -8.10
CA GLU A 561 9.37 39.33 -7.71
C GLU A 561 10.89 39.30 -7.96
N ASN A 562 11.55 38.18 -7.61
CA ASN A 562 12.98 38.00 -7.79
C ASN A 562 13.33 37.91 -9.28
N ILE A 563 12.51 37.18 -10.06
CA ILE A 563 12.67 37.09 -11.52
C ILE A 563 12.58 38.49 -12.16
N ASP A 564 11.60 39.30 -11.77
CA ASP A 564 11.42 40.63 -12.35
C ASP A 564 12.50 41.61 -11.90
N ARG A 565 12.98 41.49 -10.66
CA ARG A 565 14.12 42.26 -10.16
C ARG A 565 15.40 41.93 -10.93
N VAL A 566 15.69 40.64 -11.16
CA VAL A 566 16.86 40.22 -11.95
C VAL A 566 16.79 40.76 -13.38
N LYS A 567 15.62 40.76 -14.02
CA LYS A 567 15.47 41.35 -15.37
C LYS A 567 15.86 42.83 -15.40
N GLN A 568 15.51 43.60 -14.37
CA GLN A 568 15.91 45.01 -14.27
C GLN A 568 17.43 45.14 -14.14
N LEU A 569 18.06 44.25 -13.37
CA LEU A 569 19.51 44.25 -13.15
C LEU A 569 20.31 43.84 -14.40
N PHE A 570 19.69 43.27 -15.44
CA PHE A 570 20.42 43.00 -16.69
C PHE A 570 20.77 44.27 -17.48
N GLU A 571 20.08 45.38 -17.24
CA GLU A 571 20.48 46.68 -17.76
C GLU A 571 21.86 47.05 -17.22
N ASP A 572 22.74 47.52 -18.11
CA ASP A 572 24.14 47.84 -17.80
C ASP A 572 24.94 46.73 -17.06
N PHE A 573 24.49 45.48 -17.15
CA PHE A 573 25.11 44.30 -16.53
C PHE A 573 25.19 44.38 -14.99
N GLN A 574 24.28 45.10 -14.34
CA GLN A 574 24.27 45.25 -12.87
C GLN A 574 24.11 43.91 -12.15
N ALA A 575 23.41 42.94 -12.72
CA ALA A 575 23.19 41.60 -12.16
C ALA A 575 24.50 40.83 -11.89
N PHE A 576 25.62 41.25 -12.50
CA PHE A 576 26.93 40.60 -12.40
C PHE A 576 28.00 41.48 -11.74
N LYS A 577 27.71 42.77 -11.51
CA LYS A 577 28.70 43.78 -11.08
C LYS A 577 28.21 44.69 -9.94
N GLY A 578 26.91 44.70 -9.67
CA GLY A 578 26.26 45.57 -8.69
C GLY A 578 26.34 45.00 -7.27
N GLU A 579 25.80 45.77 -6.31
CA GLU A 579 25.71 45.37 -4.90
C GLU A 579 24.67 44.26 -4.66
N GLU A 580 23.67 44.18 -5.53
CA GLU A 580 22.64 43.14 -5.56
C GLU A 580 22.88 42.24 -6.77
N SER A 581 23.08 40.94 -6.55
CA SER A 581 23.44 39.99 -7.61
C SER A 581 22.30 39.01 -7.92
N ILE A 582 22.38 38.41 -9.11
CA ILE A 582 21.44 37.35 -9.50
C ILE A 582 21.46 36.16 -8.54
N SER A 583 22.61 35.85 -7.92
CA SER A 583 22.73 34.76 -6.96
C SER A 583 21.96 35.02 -5.67
N ASP A 584 21.98 36.25 -5.17
CA ASP A 584 21.29 36.61 -3.92
C ASP A 584 19.78 36.47 -4.05
N LEU A 585 19.25 36.78 -5.25
CA LEU A 585 17.83 36.76 -5.54
C LEU A 585 17.29 35.38 -5.93
N MET A 586 18.12 34.54 -6.56
CA MET A 586 17.63 33.32 -7.22
C MET A 586 18.04 32.04 -6.52
N PHE A 587 19.14 32.01 -5.77
CA PHE A 587 19.79 30.73 -5.42
C PHE A 587 19.51 30.23 -4.00
N TYR A 588 19.06 31.11 -3.12
CA TYR A 588 18.86 30.78 -1.70
C TYR A 588 17.38 30.90 -1.34
N ARG A 589 16.86 29.90 -0.61
CA ARG A 589 15.54 29.97 -0.01
C ARG A 589 15.56 31.03 1.10
N LYS A 590 14.50 31.83 1.21
CA LYS A 590 14.29 32.60 2.44
C LYS A 590 13.99 31.60 3.53
N ALA A 591 14.71 31.66 4.64
CA ALA A 591 14.34 30.89 5.82
C ALA A 591 12.89 31.27 6.21
N PRO A 592 12.05 30.32 6.64
CA PRO A 592 10.78 30.68 7.24
C PRO A 592 11.04 31.65 8.38
N SER A 593 10.38 32.81 8.36
CA SER A 593 10.47 33.77 9.47
C SER A 593 9.87 33.12 10.71
N GLU A 594 10.59 33.15 11.83
CA GLU A 594 10.13 32.68 13.17
C GLU A 594 8.79 33.33 13.60
N ASP A 595 8.33 34.36 12.90
CA ASP A 595 7.10 35.12 13.18
C ASP A 595 5.78 34.44 12.72
N GLU A 596 5.81 33.30 12.01
CA GLU A 596 4.59 32.59 11.58
C GLU A 596 4.18 31.38 12.47
N GLU A 597 4.99 30.97 13.45
CA GLU A 597 4.61 29.96 14.45
C GLU A 597 4.00 30.56 15.74
N GLY A 598 3.90 31.89 15.82
CA GLY A 598 3.37 32.63 16.98
C GLY A 598 1.91 33.09 16.84
N GLY A 599 1.06 32.33 16.14
CA GLY A 599 -0.37 32.64 16.03
C GLY A 599 -1.12 32.34 17.33
N ASP A 600 -1.31 33.40 18.14
CA ASP A 600 -2.08 33.48 19.38
C ASP A 600 -3.12 32.37 19.62
N ALA A 601 -2.80 31.48 20.57
CA ALA A 601 -3.80 30.74 21.34
C ALA A 601 -4.23 31.60 22.53
N ASP A 602 -5.07 32.60 22.26
CA ASP A 602 -5.90 33.29 23.27
C ASP A 602 -7.15 33.87 22.57
N GLU A 603 -8.20 33.05 22.45
CA GLU A 603 -9.63 33.40 22.69
C GLU A 603 -10.53 32.15 22.75
#